data_AF-A0A1Q6A095-F1
#
_entry.id   AF-A0A1Q6A095-F1
#
_cell.length_a   1.000
_cell.length_b   1.000
_cell.length_c   1.000
_cell.angle_alpha   90.00
_cell.angle_beta   90.00
_cell.angle_gamma   90.00
#
_symmetry.space_group_name_H-M   'P 1'
#
loop_
_entity.id
_entity.type
_entity.pdbx_description
1 polymer ?
#
loop_
_entity_poly.entity_id
_entity_poly.type
_entity_poly.pdbx_seq_one_letter_code
_entity_poly.pdbx_strand_id
1 'polypeptide(L)'
;MDVEAGDTGPVPVSPINFKNPLPQQVQIVPVVYIVNQAIKSQTRAQLDNLATKMVYYVDGKVKQAGKATFNELQIDCDWTRTTRDNYFYLLQRIKANPQLKNKQLSATLRLHQLKNQKSSGVPPVNRVMLMCYNMGNLRKYGTQNSILDQSELEKYMGNNLTDYPKPIDIGLPLFSWAVVFRQKQYIGIAKRLQNETLKNKKLFIAAGNNLYTLQQDMPTLGLKRGDEIRWEDIPAEKLKVTASYIHQYISSDTVNIIYFHLDEPILKLYTYDTLKETADLFR
;
A
#
# COMPACT_ATOMS: atom_id res chain seq x y z
N MET A 1 -9.55 8.20 -1.51
CA MET A 1 -10.92 7.88 -1.07
C MET A 1 -11.12 6.40 -1.24
N ASP A 2 -12.02 5.81 -0.46
CA ASP A 2 -12.27 4.36 -0.51
C ASP A 2 -13.64 4.11 -1.12
N VAL A 3 -13.71 3.16 -2.04
CA VAL A 3 -14.94 2.71 -2.70
C VAL A 3 -15.27 1.32 -2.22
N GLU A 4 -16.42 1.20 -1.57
CA GLU A 4 -16.97 -0.06 -1.05
C GLU A 4 -18.25 -0.48 -1.76
N ALA A 5 -18.66 -1.74 -1.57
CA ALA A 5 -19.97 -2.20 -2.02
C ALA A 5 -21.05 -1.62 -1.10
N GLY A 6 -22.06 -0.97 -1.68
CA GLY A 6 -23.29 -0.56 -0.98
C GLY A 6 -24.52 -1.23 -1.58
N ASP A 7 -25.67 -1.05 -0.91
CA ASP A 7 -26.93 -1.73 -1.26
C ASP A 7 -27.41 -1.46 -2.69
N THR A 8 -27.13 -0.26 -3.20
CA THR A 8 -27.54 0.18 -4.56
C THR A 8 -26.37 0.25 -5.54
N GLY A 9 -25.20 -0.24 -5.15
CA GLY A 9 -23.96 -0.20 -5.92
C GLY A 9 -22.80 0.44 -5.16
N PRO A 10 -21.66 0.68 -5.84
CA PRO A 10 -20.45 1.14 -5.17
C PRO A 10 -20.58 2.57 -4.63
N VAL A 11 -20.10 2.79 -3.41
CA VAL A 11 -20.20 4.07 -2.70
C VAL A 11 -18.86 4.52 -2.11
N PRO A 12 -18.58 5.83 -2.06
CA PRO A 12 -17.42 6.36 -1.35
C PRO A 12 -17.66 6.33 0.17
N VAL A 13 -16.74 5.75 0.95
CA VAL A 13 -16.92 5.58 2.41
C VAL A 13 -15.96 6.39 3.28
N SER A 14 -14.74 6.65 2.81
CA SER A 14 -13.70 7.35 3.58
C SER A 14 -12.96 8.37 2.72
N PRO A 15 -13.61 9.49 2.38
CA PRO A 15 -12.93 10.53 1.64
C PRO A 15 -11.99 11.35 2.53
N ILE A 16 -10.82 11.69 2.00
CA ILE A 16 -9.96 12.69 2.62
C ILE A 16 -10.70 14.03 2.72
N ASN A 17 -10.48 14.75 3.81
CA ASN A 17 -11.05 16.07 4.02
C ASN A 17 -9.92 17.06 4.33
N PHE A 18 -9.79 18.08 3.49
CA PHE A 18 -8.81 19.14 3.68
C PHE A 18 -9.42 20.25 4.51
N LYS A 19 -8.87 20.48 5.71
CA LYS A 19 -9.25 21.64 6.54
C LYS A 19 -8.71 22.95 5.96
N ASN A 20 -7.52 22.88 5.38
CA ASN A 20 -6.83 24.00 4.72
C ASN A 20 -6.35 23.57 3.32
N PRO A 21 -6.22 24.50 2.38
CA PRO A 21 -5.52 24.27 1.12
C PRO A 21 -4.09 23.74 1.35
N LEU A 22 -3.61 22.89 0.44
CA LEU A 22 -2.22 22.45 0.43
C LEU A 22 -1.30 23.56 -0.10
N PRO A 23 -0.02 23.61 0.32
CA PRO A 23 0.95 24.56 -0.22
C PRO A 23 1.05 24.48 -1.75
N GLN A 24 1.13 25.61 -2.44
CA GLN A 24 1.01 25.67 -3.90
C GLN A 24 2.09 24.86 -4.64
N GLN A 25 3.29 24.81 -4.10
CA GLN A 25 4.43 24.05 -4.62
C GLN A 25 4.28 22.52 -4.54
N VAL A 26 3.35 22.01 -3.73
CA VAL A 26 3.14 20.56 -3.58
C VAL A 26 2.30 20.04 -4.74
N GLN A 27 2.87 19.13 -5.53
CA GLN A 27 2.09 18.35 -6.49
C GLN A 27 1.34 17.23 -5.76
N ILE A 28 0.16 16.88 -6.28
CA ILE A 28 -0.65 15.80 -5.71
C ILE A 28 -1.01 14.76 -6.77
N VAL A 29 -1.02 13.51 -6.35
CA VAL A 29 -1.58 12.38 -7.08
C VAL A 29 -2.77 11.87 -6.28
N PRO A 30 -4.02 12.12 -6.70
CA PRO A 30 -5.18 11.56 -6.04
C PRO A 30 -5.18 10.04 -6.15
N VAL A 31 -5.51 9.36 -5.05
CA VAL A 31 -5.62 7.90 -4.99
C VAL A 31 -7.06 7.50 -4.68
N VAL A 32 -7.61 6.57 -5.47
CA VAL A 32 -8.88 5.92 -5.19
C VAL A 32 -8.64 4.45 -4.90
N TYR A 33 -8.91 4.03 -3.66
CA TYR A 33 -8.90 2.63 -3.27
C TYR A 33 -10.24 1.99 -3.57
N ILE A 34 -10.23 0.79 -4.17
CA ILE A 34 -11.43 0.04 -4.55
C ILE A 34 -11.34 -1.36 -3.93
N VAL A 35 -12.30 -1.69 -3.07
CA VAL A 35 -12.43 -3.07 -2.59
C VAL A 35 -12.98 -3.95 -3.71
N ASN A 36 -12.46 -5.17 -3.83
CA ASN A 36 -12.87 -6.12 -4.87
C ASN A 36 -14.39 -6.33 -4.94
N GLN A 37 -15.06 -6.39 -3.79
CA GLN A 37 -16.50 -6.64 -3.73
C GLN A 37 -17.32 -5.53 -4.38
N ALA A 38 -16.81 -4.30 -4.42
CA ALA A 38 -17.48 -3.17 -5.08
C ALA A 38 -17.63 -3.41 -6.58
N ILE A 39 -16.66 -4.07 -7.23
CA ILE A 39 -16.63 -4.23 -8.69
C ILE A 39 -16.95 -5.65 -9.17
N LYS A 40 -16.97 -6.64 -8.28
CA LYS A 40 -17.07 -8.06 -8.63
C LYS A 40 -18.31 -8.42 -9.45
N SER A 41 -19.48 -7.92 -9.07
CA SER A 41 -20.76 -8.28 -9.68
C SER A 41 -21.45 -7.10 -10.37
N GLN A 42 -20.69 -6.10 -10.83
CA GLN A 42 -21.23 -4.94 -11.52
C GLN A 42 -21.41 -5.18 -13.02
N THR A 43 -22.50 -4.64 -13.58
CA THR A 43 -22.72 -4.56 -15.03
C THR A 43 -21.84 -3.48 -15.67
N ARG A 44 -21.65 -3.53 -16.99
CA ARG A 44 -20.88 -2.51 -17.73
C ARG A 44 -21.46 -1.10 -17.55
N ALA A 45 -22.79 -0.95 -17.58
CA ALA A 45 -23.45 0.33 -17.35
C ALA A 45 -23.19 0.88 -15.92
N GLN A 46 -23.20 0.02 -14.91
CA GLN A 46 -22.83 0.42 -13.54
C GLN A 46 -21.37 0.85 -13.45
N LEU A 47 -20.45 0.16 -14.13
CA LEU A 47 -19.04 0.54 -14.17
C LEU A 47 -18.80 1.85 -14.94
N ASP A 48 -19.55 2.12 -16.02
CA ASP A 48 -19.50 3.40 -16.74
C ASP A 48 -19.94 4.56 -15.82
N ASN A 49 -21.02 4.35 -15.06
CA ASN A 49 -21.51 5.32 -14.08
C ASN A 49 -20.50 5.53 -12.94
N LEU A 50 -19.91 4.44 -12.44
CA LEU A 50 -18.88 4.49 -11.39
C LEU A 50 -17.65 5.28 -11.85
N ALA A 51 -17.14 5.02 -13.07
CA ALA A 51 -16.01 5.75 -13.62
C ALA A 51 -16.27 7.27 -13.65
N THR A 52 -17.46 7.66 -14.12
CA THR A 52 -17.87 9.07 -14.19
C THR A 52 -17.93 9.70 -12.79
N LYS A 53 -18.58 9.03 -11.84
CA LYS A 53 -18.68 9.50 -10.44
C LYS A 53 -17.33 9.60 -9.75
N MET A 54 -16.44 8.64 -9.97
CA MET A 54 -15.10 8.63 -9.40
C MET A 54 -14.29 9.85 -9.87
N VAL A 55 -14.26 10.11 -11.17
CA VAL A 55 -13.50 11.24 -11.73
C VAL A 55 -14.09 12.57 -11.25
N TYR A 56 -15.42 12.72 -11.25
CA TYR A 56 -16.09 13.90 -10.69
C TYR A 56 -15.74 14.13 -9.21
N TYR A 57 -15.77 13.07 -8.40
CA TYR A 57 -15.46 13.16 -6.98
C TYR A 57 -14.00 13.55 -6.73
N VAL A 58 -13.07 12.94 -7.47
CA VAL A 58 -11.64 13.26 -7.39
C VAL A 58 -11.39 14.73 -7.74
N ASP A 59 -11.98 15.24 -8.83
CA ASP A 59 -11.84 16.64 -9.23
C ASP A 59 -12.34 17.59 -8.13
N GLY A 60 -13.49 17.30 -7.52
CA GLY A 60 -14.00 18.05 -6.37
C GLY A 60 -13.03 18.08 -5.18
N LYS A 61 -12.37 16.94 -4.89
CA LYS A 61 -11.38 16.84 -3.80
C LYS A 61 -10.07 17.55 -4.10
N VAL A 62 -9.63 17.54 -5.35
CA VAL A 62 -8.45 18.30 -5.81
C VAL A 62 -8.70 19.81 -5.66
N LYS A 63 -9.89 20.28 -6.05
CA LYS A 63 -10.30 21.67 -5.84
C LYS A 63 -10.38 22.03 -4.36
N GLN A 64 -10.95 21.15 -3.54
CA GLN A 64 -10.98 21.32 -2.08
C GLN A 64 -9.57 21.44 -1.48
N ALA A 65 -8.59 20.72 -2.02
CA ALA A 65 -7.19 20.83 -1.63
C ALA A 65 -6.49 22.12 -2.08
N GLY A 66 -7.20 23.04 -2.74
CA GLY A 66 -6.66 24.30 -3.27
C GLY A 66 -5.86 24.15 -4.57
N LYS A 67 -6.09 23.05 -5.31
CA LYS A 67 -5.41 22.77 -6.57
C LYS A 67 -6.38 22.90 -7.73
N ALA A 68 -5.92 23.55 -8.82
CA ALA A 68 -6.70 23.67 -10.04
C ALA A 68 -6.74 22.36 -10.84
N THR A 69 -5.69 21.54 -10.74
CA THR A 69 -5.55 20.29 -11.50
C THR A 69 -4.56 19.32 -10.82
N PHE A 70 -4.39 18.17 -11.44
CA PHE A 70 -3.45 17.09 -11.11
C PHE A 70 -2.97 16.43 -12.40
N ASN A 71 -1.80 15.80 -12.37
CA ASN A 71 -1.18 15.18 -13.55
C ASN A 71 -1.44 13.67 -13.64
N GLU A 72 -1.69 13.02 -12.51
CA GLU A 72 -1.89 11.57 -12.42
C GLU A 72 -3.03 11.24 -11.46
N LEU A 73 -3.86 10.27 -11.85
CA LEU A 73 -4.81 9.59 -10.97
C LEU A 73 -4.32 8.16 -10.76
N GLN A 74 -4.18 7.74 -9.50
CA GLN A 74 -3.85 6.37 -9.15
C GLN A 74 -5.08 5.62 -8.65
N ILE A 75 -5.28 4.40 -9.15
CA ILE A 75 -6.33 3.50 -8.68
C ILE A 75 -5.69 2.34 -7.92
N ASP A 76 -5.95 2.27 -6.63
CA ASP A 76 -5.48 1.19 -5.76
C ASP A 76 -6.54 0.09 -5.68
N CYS A 77 -6.20 -1.11 -6.17
CA CYS A 77 -7.09 -2.26 -6.11
C CYS A 77 -6.27 -3.55 -6.10
N ASP A 78 -6.46 -4.38 -5.08
CA ASP A 78 -5.90 -5.73 -5.05
C ASP A 78 -6.71 -6.69 -5.92
N TRP A 79 -6.86 -6.39 -7.22
CA TRP A 79 -7.70 -7.18 -8.12
C TRP A 79 -7.25 -8.64 -8.17
N THR A 80 -8.23 -9.51 -8.35
CA THR A 80 -8.04 -10.95 -8.44
C THR A 80 -8.38 -11.43 -9.84
N ARG A 81 -8.07 -12.69 -10.16
CA ARG A 81 -8.52 -13.33 -11.41
C ARG A 81 -10.03 -13.17 -11.66
N THR A 82 -10.84 -13.16 -10.61
CA THR A 82 -12.31 -13.08 -10.73
C THR A 82 -12.84 -11.65 -10.88
N THR A 83 -12.06 -10.64 -10.48
CA THR A 83 -12.45 -9.22 -10.58
C THR A 83 -11.71 -8.47 -11.68
N ARG A 84 -10.67 -9.08 -12.27
CA ARG A 84 -9.81 -8.52 -13.32
C ARG A 84 -10.58 -7.85 -14.45
N ASP A 85 -11.52 -8.55 -15.07
CA ASP A 85 -12.18 -8.07 -16.29
C ASP A 85 -13.12 -6.89 -16.02
N ASN A 86 -13.69 -6.81 -14.82
CA ASN A 86 -14.46 -5.64 -14.39
C ASN A 86 -13.54 -4.48 -14.00
N TYR A 87 -12.45 -4.77 -13.29
CA TYR A 87 -11.45 -3.76 -12.93
C TYR A 87 -10.82 -3.12 -14.17
N PHE A 88 -10.39 -3.92 -15.15
CA PHE A 88 -9.72 -3.42 -16.35
C PHE A 88 -10.67 -2.60 -17.23
N TYR A 89 -11.93 -3.04 -17.33
CA TYR A 89 -12.95 -2.23 -18.00
C TYR A 89 -13.15 -0.90 -17.28
N LEU A 90 -13.29 -0.90 -15.95
CA LEU A 90 -13.42 0.32 -15.17
C LEU A 90 -12.24 1.28 -15.42
N LEU A 91 -11.01 0.78 -15.43
CA LEU A 91 -9.80 1.56 -15.75
C LEU A 91 -9.86 2.17 -17.16
N GLN A 92 -10.32 1.41 -18.17
CA GLN A 92 -10.51 1.94 -19.52
C GLN A 92 -11.55 3.06 -19.54
N ARG A 93 -12.66 2.93 -18.81
CA ARG A 93 -13.70 3.95 -18.72
C ARG A 93 -13.23 5.21 -18.00
N ILE A 94 -12.45 5.04 -16.93
CA ILE A 94 -11.80 6.15 -16.23
C ILE A 94 -10.86 6.88 -17.19
N LYS A 95 -9.97 6.15 -17.87
CA LYS A 95 -9.01 6.70 -18.84
C LYS A 95 -9.69 7.44 -20.00
N ALA A 96 -10.83 6.96 -20.46
CA ALA A 96 -11.61 7.58 -21.54
C ALA A 96 -12.42 8.81 -21.09
N ASN A 97 -12.48 9.12 -19.78
CA ASN A 97 -13.21 10.28 -19.29
C ASN A 97 -12.55 11.59 -19.78
N PRO A 98 -13.31 12.53 -20.36
CA PRO A 98 -12.76 13.80 -20.88
C PRO A 98 -11.97 14.61 -19.85
N GLN A 99 -12.33 14.55 -18.56
CA GLN A 99 -11.60 15.25 -17.49
C GLN A 99 -10.19 14.68 -17.24
N LEU A 100 -9.90 13.46 -17.70
CA LEU A 100 -8.58 12.84 -17.66
C LEU A 100 -7.82 12.97 -18.98
N LYS A 101 -8.31 13.75 -19.94
CA LYS A 101 -7.56 14.03 -21.16
C LYS A 101 -6.19 14.61 -20.80
N ASN A 102 -5.13 14.03 -21.37
CA ASN A 102 -3.72 14.38 -21.11
C ASN A 102 -3.23 14.12 -19.67
N LYS A 103 -3.98 13.36 -18.86
CA LYS A 103 -3.54 12.93 -17.53
C LYS A 103 -3.07 11.48 -17.57
N GLN A 104 -2.16 11.13 -16.68
CA GLN A 104 -1.73 9.75 -16.48
C GLN A 104 -2.76 9.01 -15.61
N LEU A 105 -3.00 7.75 -15.94
CA LEU A 105 -3.68 6.81 -15.05
C LEU A 105 -2.65 5.78 -14.60
N SER A 106 -2.54 5.56 -13.29
CA SER A 106 -1.71 4.50 -12.73
C SER A 106 -2.53 3.54 -11.87
N ALA A 107 -1.99 2.36 -11.61
CA ALA A 107 -2.57 1.39 -10.69
C ALA A 107 -1.51 0.85 -9.73
N THR A 108 -1.91 0.53 -8.50
CA THR A 108 -1.03 -0.23 -7.61
C THR A 108 -0.85 -1.66 -8.14
N LEU A 109 0.28 -2.28 -7.85
CA LEU A 109 0.59 -3.66 -8.24
C LEU A 109 1.14 -4.41 -7.02
N ARG A 110 0.56 -5.57 -6.71
CA ARG A 110 1.06 -6.49 -5.67
C ARG A 110 2.08 -7.46 -6.24
N LEU A 111 2.99 -7.92 -5.40
CA LEU A 111 3.99 -8.93 -5.76
C LEU A 111 3.36 -10.20 -6.35
N HIS A 112 2.23 -10.66 -5.81
CA HIS A 112 1.54 -11.84 -6.35
C HIS A 112 0.87 -11.59 -7.71
N GLN A 113 0.49 -10.34 -8.03
CA GLN A 113 -0.02 -9.99 -9.36
C GLN A 113 1.12 -9.91 -10.37
N LEU A 114 2.28 -9.35 -9.96
CA LEU A 114 3.52 -9.36 -10.73
C LEU A 114 3.97 -10.79 -11.06
N LYS A 115 3.92 -11.69 -10.07
CA LYS A 115 4.23 -13.12 -10.26
C LYS A 115 3.31 -13.80 -11.26
N ASN A 116 2.01 -13.48 -11.22
CA ASN A 116 0.96 -14.22 -11.92
C ASN A 116 0.40 -13.44 -13.13
N GLN A 117 1.25 -12.75 -13.90
CA GLN A 117 0.81 -11.84 -14.97
C GLN A 117 -0.16 -12.48 -15.97
N LYS A 118 0.04 -13.75 -16.31
CA LYS A 118 -0.84 -14.49 -17.24
C LYS A 118 -2.29 -14.57 -16.73
N SER A 119 -2.48 -14.80 -15.43
CA SER A 119 -3.82 -14.95 -14.84
C SER A 119 -4.38 -13.63 -14.32
N SER A 120 -3.55 -12.83 -13.66
CA SER A 120 -3.90 -11.50 -13.15
C SER A 120 -4.06 -10.45 -14.24
N GLY A 121 -3.44 -10.65 -15.40
CA GLY A 121 -3.40 -9.68 -16.49
C GLY A 121 -2.54 -8.44 -16.18
N VAL A 122 -2.41 -7.57 -17.17
CA VAL A 122 -1.72 -6.28 -17.07
C VAL A 122 -2.78 -5.17 -17.16
N PRO A 123 -2.88 -4.27 -16.17
CA PRO A 123 -3.89 -3.24 -16.16
C PRO A 123 -3.69 -2.25 -17.34
N PRO A 124 -4.78 -1.76 -17.96
CA PRO A 124 -4.72 -0.85 -19.11
C PRO A 124 -4.40 0.61 -18.70
N VAL A 125 -3.33 0.78 -17.93
CA VAL A 125 -2.85 2.05 -17.36
C VAL A 125 -1.55 2.48 -18.03
N ASN A 126 -1.10 3.70 -17.69
CA ASN A 126 0.16 4.24 -18.17
C ASN A 126 1.35 3.65 -17.42
N ARG A 127 1.24 3.52 -16.10
CA ARG A 127 2.29 3.05 -15.19
C ARG A 127 1.69 2.24 -14.04
N VAL A 128 2.50 1.44 -13.36
CA VAL A 128 2.09 0.74 -12.14
C VAL A 128 3.00 1.08 -10.97
N MET A 129 2.46 1.05 -9.75
CA MET A 129 3.21 1.24 -8.51
C MET A 129 3.35 -0.12 -7.80
N LEU A 130 4.53 -0.73 -7.86
CA LEU A 130 4.79 -1.98 -7.16
C LEU A 130 4.93 -1.72 -5.66
N MET A 131 3.94 -2.20 -4.90
CA MET A 131 3.91 -2.06 -3.45
C MET A 131 4.87 -3.07 -2.82
N CYS A 132 6.06 -2.62 -2.44
CA CYS A 132 7.10 -3.43 -1.81
C CYS A 132 6.88 -3.59 -0.30
N TYR A 133 5.65 -3.91 0.09
CA TYR A 133 5.27 -4.10 1.48
C TYR A 133 4.04 -5.00 1.63
N ASN A 134 3.81 -5.49 2.86
CA ASN A 134 2.84 -6.54 3.19
C ASN A 134 3.06 -7.81 2.35
N MET A 135 4.32 -8.20 2.17
CA MET A 135 4.73 -9.33 1.32
C MET A 135 4.75 -10.67 2.06
N GLY A 136 5.04 -10.66 3.37
CA GLY A 136 5.18 -11.87 4.16
C GLY A 136 3.86 -12.34 4.78
N ASN A 137 3.87 -13.55 5.34
CA ASN A 137 2.71 -14.10 6.02
C ASN A 137 2.55 -13.51 7.43
N LEU A 138 1.66 -12.52 7.55
CA LEU A 138 1.26 -11.89 8.81
C LEU A 138 0.81 -12.90 9.89
N ARG A 139 0.13 -13.97 9.47
CA ARG A 139 -0.46 -14.96 10.38
C ARG A 139 0.53 -16.04 10.85
N LYS A 140 1.69 -16.15 10.19
CA LYS A 140 2.72 -17.12 10.56
C LYS A 140 3.36 -16.68 11.88
N TYR A 141 3.35 -17.55 12.89
CA TYR A 141 4.12 -17.33 14.11
C TYR A 141 5.62 -17.53 13.84
N GLY A 142 6.47 -16.80 14.54
CA GLY A 142 7.92 -16.82 14.36
C GLY A 142 8.49 -15.42 14.32
N THR A 143 9.71 -15.26 13.81
CA THR A 143 10.50 -14.02 13.86
C THR A 143 10.58 -13.28 12.53
N GLN A 144 9.85 -13.74 11.51
CA GLN A 144 9.86 -13.10 10.21
C GLN A 144 9.19 -11.73 10.25
N ASN A 145 9.47 -10.90 9.25
CA ASN A 145 8.86 -9.60 9.08
C ASN A 145 7.87 -9.66 7.93
N SER A 146 6.58 -9.56 8.23
CA SER A 146 5.51 -9.62 7.23
C SER A 146 5.33 -8.31 6.45
N ILE A 147 5.82 -7.18 6.96
CA ILE A 147 5.85 -5.91 6.23
C ILE A 147 6.76 -6.05 5.01
N LEU A 148 8.03 -6.40 5.21
CA LEU A 148 9.00 -6.56 4.12
C LEU A 148 9.84 -7.81 4.34
N ASP A 149 9.70 -8.77 3.43
CA ASP A 149 10.47 -10.01 3.42
C ASP A 149 11.30 -10.05 2.14
N GLN A 150 12.62 -9.88 2.29
CA GLN A 150 13.56 -9.86 1.18
C GLN A 150 13.55 -11.18 0.41
N SER A 151 13.40 -12.32 1.11
CA SER A 151 13.40 -13.64 0.48
C SER A 151 12.17 -13.87 -0.40
N GLU A 152 10.99 -13.40 0.02
CA GLU A 152 9.77 -13.48 -0.80
C GLU A 152 9.85 -12.53 -2.00
N LEU A 153 10.45 -11.35 -1.83
CA LEU A 153 10.69 -10.40 -2.90
C LEU A 153 11.63 -11.00 -3.96
N GLU A 154 12.77 -11.56 -3.55
CA GLU A 154 13.74 -12.21 -4.43
C GLU A 154 13.14 -13.37 -5.23
N LYS A 155 12.29 -14.16 -4.57
CA LYS A 155 11.65 -15.34 -5.17
C LYS A 155 10.69 -15.00 -6.32
N TYR A 156 10.07 -13.83 -6.31
CA TYR A 156 8.96 -13.51 -7.24
C TYR A 156 9.17 -12.29 -8.11
N MET A 157 10.15 -11.45 -7.81
CA MET A 157 10.45 -10.26 -8.60
C MET A 157 11.27 -10.66 -9.84
N GLY A 158 12.61 -10.68 -9.76
CA GLY A 158 13.49 -11.17 -10.82
C GLY A 158 13.03 -10.80 -12.23
N ASN A 159 13.03 -11.78 -13.14
CA ASN A 159 12.57 -11.60 -14.52
C ASN A 159 11.10 -11.17 -14.63
N ASN A 160 10.23 -11.44 -13.65
CA ASN A 160 8.85 -10.94 -13.72
C ASN A 160 8.82 -9.41 -13.70
N LEU A 161 9.79 -8.76 -13.05
CA LEU A 161 9.92 -7.30 -13.07
C LEU A 161 10.49 -6.82 -14.41
N THR A 162 11.56 -7.45 -14.90
CA THR A 162 12.20 -7.11 -16.17
C THR A 162 11.27 -7.26 -17.36
N ASP A 163 10.46 -8.32 -17.37
CA ASP A 163 9.54 -8.65 -18.46
C ASP A 163 8.19 -7.92 -18.34
N TYR A 164 7.98 -7.11 -17.28
CA TYR A 164 6.70 -6.43 -17.09
C TYR A 164 6.49 -5.34 -18.15
N PRO A 165 5.38 -5.36 -18.91
CA PRO A 165 5.24 -4.51 -20.11
C PRO A 165 4.82 -3.06 -19.82
N LYS A 166 4.86 -2.62 -18.56
CA LYS A 166 4.51 -1.26 -18.15
C LYS A 166 5.65 -0.67 -17.32
N PRO A 167 5.91 0.64 -17.42
CA PRO A 167 6.78 1.31 -16.48
C PRO A 167 6.31 1.11 -15.04
N ILE A 168 7.28 0.85 -14.17
CA ILE A 168 7.07 0.53 -12.76
C ILE A 168 7.68 1.64 -11.89
N ASP A 169 6.86 2.13 -10.97
CA ASP A 169 7.21 2.95 -9.82
C ASP A 169 7.21 2.09 -8.55
N ILE A 170 7.90 2.52 -7.48
CA ILE A 170 8.17 1.69 -6.31
C ILE A 170 7.60 2.29 -5.02
N GLY A 171 6.82 1.51 -4.28
CA GLY A 171 6.36 1.84 -2.93
C GLY A 171 7.16 1.13 -1.85
N LEU A 172 7.84 1.86 -0.97
CA LEU A 172 8.67 1.32 0.13
C LEU A 172 8.04 1.58 1.51
N PRO A 173 8.07 0.60 2.44
CA PRO A 173 7.46 0.73 3.76
C PRO A 173 8.33 1.48 4.79
N LEU A 174 7.78 2.49 5.43
CA LEU A 174 8.31 3.12 6.65
C LEU A 174 7.56 2.68 7.92
N PHE A 175 6.35 2.14 7.79
CA PHE A 175 5.50 1.84 8.93
C PHE A 175 5.97 0.62 9.72
N SER A 176 5.43 0.50 10.93
CA SER A 176 5.64 -0.63 11.83
C SER A 176 4.31 -1.10 12.42
N TRP A 177 4.26 -2.33 12.92
CA TRP A 177 3.10 -2.82 13.67
C TRP A 177 3.45 -3.88 14.71
N ALA A 178 2.53 -4.07 15.66
CA ALA A 178 2.57 -5.12 16.67
C ALA A 178 1.63 -6.27 16.28
N VAL A 179 2.19 -7.36 15.75
CA VAL A 179 1.45 -8.57 15.39
C VAL A 179 1.27 -9.42 16.64
N VAL A 180 0.03 -9.79 16.95
CA VAL A 180 -0.30 -10.45 18.21
C VAL A 180 -0.66 -11.91 17.98
N PHE A 181 -0.09 -12.77 18.82
CA PHE A 181 -0.35 -14.18 18.86
C PHE A 181 -0.83 -14.61 20.25
N ARG A 182 -1.82 -15.50 20.28
CA ARG A 182 -2.25 -16.19 21.50
C ARG A 182 -2.10 -17.68 21.26
N GLN A 183 -1.32 -18.35 22.12
CA GLN A 183 -1.00 -19.77 21.94
C GLN A 183 -0.46 -20.04 20.51
N LYS A 184 0.44 -19.17 20.04
CA LYS A 184 1.04 -19.19 18.69
C LYS A 184 0.04 -19.03 17.52
N GLN A 185 -1.22 -18.69 17.79
CA GLN A 185 -2.22 -18.38 16.77
C GLN A 185 -2.36 -16.86 16.60
N TYR A 186 -2.36 -16.39 15.36
CA TYR A 186 -2.59 -14.97 15.07
C TYR A 186 -3.96 -14.52 15.54
N ILE A 187 -4.01 -13.43 16.32
CA ILE A 187 -5.27 -12.83 16.80
C ILE A 187 -5.51 -11.41 16.32
N GLY A 188 -4.51 -10.74 15.74
CA GLY A 188 -4.69 -9.39 15.22
C GLY A 188 -3.41 -8.55 15.21
N ILE A 189 -3.59 -7.27 14.89
CA ILE A 189 -2.58 -6.23 15.01
C ILE A 189 -3.00 -5.27 16.12
N ALA A 190 -2.15 -5.09 17.13
CA ALA A 190 -2.37 -4.13 18.21
C ALA A 190 -1.99 -2.71 17.76
N LYS A 191 -2.87 -2.06 16.98
CA LYS A 191 -2.63 -0.75 16.35
C LYS A 191 -2.25 0.38 17.32
N ARG A 192 -2.62 0.27 18.60
CA ARG A 192 -2.36 1.28 19.64
C ARG A 192 -1.11 0.98 20.48
N LEU A 193 -0.48 -0.17 20.27
CA LEU A 193 0.73 -0.54 20.99
C LEU A 193 1.94 0.13 20.33
N GLN A 194 2.73 0.84 21.14
CA GLN A 194 3.95 1.52 20.70
C GLN A 194 5.19 0.72 21.08
N ASN A 195 6.26 0.86 20.31
CA ASN A 195 7.52 0.16 20.55
C ASN A 195 8.08 0.45 21.96
N GLU A 196 7.94 1.70 22.42
CA GLU A 196 8.37 2.16 23.74
C GLU A 196 7.69 1.38 24.87
N THR A 197 6.43 0.97 24.66
CA THR A 197 5.68 0.18 25.65
C THR A 197 6.27 -1.23 25.77
N LEU A 198 6.74 -1.82 24.66
CA LEU A 198 7.40 -3.13 24.64
C LEU A 198 8.73 -3.14 25.40
N LYS A 199 9.37 -1.97 25.57
CA LYS A 199 10.61 -1.83 26.35
C LYS A 199 10.39 -1.91 27.86
N ASN A 200 9.14 -1.85 28.33
CA ASN A 200 8.82 -1.96 29.75
C ASN A 200 8.95 -3.41 30.24
N LYS A 201 10.08 -3.72 30.91
CA LYS A 201 10.40 -5.06 31.44
C LYS A 201 9.43 -5.58 32.50
N LYS A 202 8.60 -4.73 33.12
CA LYS A 202 7.53 -5.18 34.03
C LYS A 202 6.32 -5.72 33.27
N LEU A 203 6.11 -5.24 32.05
CA LEU A 203 4.96 -5.59 31.22
C LEU A 203 5.31 -6.68 30.21
N PHE A 204 6.53 -6.67 29.68
CA PHE A 204 6.96 -7.58 28.61
C PHE A 204 8.28 -8.26 28.95
N ILE A 205 8.34 -9.55 28.67
CA ILE A 205 9.60 -10.31 28.62
C ILE A 205 10.01 -10.41 27.16
N ALA A 206 11.19 -9.90 26.82
CA ALA A 206 11.75 -10.07 25.48
C ALA A 206 12.19 -11.54 25.30
N ALA A 207 11.67 -12.19 24.25
CA ALA A 207 12.05 -13.54 23.85
C ALA A 207 13.16 -13.54 22.77
N GLY A 208 13.66 -12.35 22.41
CA GLY A 208 14.61 -12.14 21.31
C GLY A 208 13.93 -12.01 19.95
N ASN A 209 14.67 -11.54 18.94
CA ASN A 209 14.20 -11.43 17.54
C ASN A 209 12.83 -10.73 17.39
N ASN A 210 12.66 -9.60 18.08
CA ASN A 210 11.46 -8.77 18.11
C ASN A 210 10.18 -9.44 18.65
N LEU A 211 10.31 -10.55 19.38
CA LEU A 211 9.20 -11.19 20.10
C LEU A 211 9.19 -10.80 21.58
N TYR A 212 7.99 -10.51 22.08
CA TYR A 212 7.74 -10.06 23.45
C TYR A 212 6.55 -10.82 24.05
N THR A 213 6.69 -11.36 25.25
CA THR A 213 5.59 -12.03 25.96
C THR A 213 5.00 -11.09 27.01
N LEU A 214 3.71 -10.84 26.92
CA LEU A 214 2.97 -9.99 27.84
C LEU A 214 2.80 -10.67 29.21
N GLN A 215 3.16 -9.97 30.30
CA GLN A 215 3.19 -10.51 31.67
C GLN A 215 1.91 -10.25 32.48
N GLN A 216 1.01 -9.42 31.97
CA GLN A 216 -0.25 -9.05 32.63
C GLN A 216 -1.34 -8.76 31.60
N ASP A 217 -2.60 -8.83 31.99
CA ASP A 217 -3.70 -8.48 31.08
C ASP A 217 -3.65 -6.99 30.70
N MET A 218 -3.98 -6.68 29.45
CA MET A 218 -4.20 -5.31 28.96
C MET A 218 -5.56 -5.22 28.25
N PRO A 219 -6.68 -5.13 29.00
CA PRO A 219 -8.02 -5.14 28.44
C PRO A 219 -8.28 -4.02 27.42
N THR A 220 -7.67 -2.84 27.60
CA THR A 220 -7.78 -1.69 26.68
C THR A 220 -7.23 -1.98 25.29
N LEU A 221 -6.33 -2.96 25.17
CA LEU A 221 -5.76 -3.45 23.92
C LEU A 221 -6.32 -4.82 23.52
N GLY A 222 -7.23 -5.41 24.31
CA GLY A 222 -7.76 -6.76 24.10
C GLY A 222 -6.75 -7.88 24.33
N LEU A 223 -5.63 -7.58 25.01
CA LEU A 223 -4.53 -8.52 25.23
C LEU A 223 -4.64 -9.19 26.60
N LYS A 224 -4.21 -10.45 26.66
CA LYS A 224 -4.16 -11.26 27.88
C LYS A 224 -2.73 -11.62 28.22
N ARG A 225 -2.46 -11.84 29.51
CA ARG A 225 -1.20 -12.41 29.98
C ARG A 225 -0.88 -13.68 29.17
N GLY A 226 0.36 -13.77 28.72
CA GLY A 226 0.84 -14.86 27.88
C GLY A 226 0.66 -14.62 26.38
N ASP A 227 -0.04 -13.58 25.95
CA ASP A 227 -0.03 -13.16 24.54
C ASP A 227 1.40 -12.77 24.13
N GLU A 228 1.75 -13.10 22.89
CA GLU A 228 3.06 -12.87 22.30
C GLU A 228 2.93 -11.81 21.21
N ILE A 229 3.79 -10.79 21.26
CA ILE A 229 3.79 -9.67 20.36
C ILE A 229 5.06 -9.76 19.52
N ARG A 230 4.90 -9.83 18.20
CA ARG A 230 5.99 -9.59 17.25
C ARG A 230 5.95 -8.14 16.80
N TRP A 231 6.97 -7.38 17.15
CA TRP A 231 7.17 -6.06 16.59
C TRP A 231 7.82 -6.18 15.21
N GLU A 232 7.22 -5.57 14.21
CA GLU A 232 7.82 -5.50 12.88
C GLU A 232 7.96 -4.03 12.49
N ASP A 233 9.20 -3.62 12.23
CA ASP A 233 9.60 -2.33 11.68
C ASP A 233 10.60 -2.57 10.53
N ILE A 234 10.91 -1.50 9.79
CA ILE A 234 11.79 -1.56 8.63
C ILE A 234 12.98 -0.65 8.86
N PRO A 235 14.14 -1.20 9.27
CA PRO A 235 15.35 -0.41 9.39
C PRO A 235 15.74 0.22 8.03
N ALA A 236 16.31 1.42 8.09
CA ALA A 236 16.87 2.15 6.96
C ALA A 236 17.70 1.27 6.01
N GLU A 237 18.63 0.48 6.55
CA GLU A 237 19.50 -0.40 5.76
C GLU A 237 18.71 -1.47 4.98
N LYS A 238 17.59 -1.93 5.53
CA LYS A 238 16.72 -2.88 4.83
C LYS A 238 16.05 -2.26 3.62
N LEU A 239 15.70 -0.96 3.68
CA LEU A 239 15.21 -0.22 2.52
C LEU A 239 16.26 -0.13 1.42
N LYS A 240 17.52 0.16 1.77
CA LYS A 240 18.63 0.24 0.81
C LYS A 240 18.92 -1.10 0.14
N VAL A 241 18.93 -2.20 0.92
CA VAL A 241 19.11 -3.56 0.38
C VAL A 241 17.99 -3.89 -0.60
N THR A 242 16.74 -3.64 -0.22
CA THR A 242 15.59 -3.87 -1.09
C THR A 242 15.65 -3.00 -2.35
N ALA A 243 15.96 -1.70 -2.22
CA ALA A 243 16.10 -0.79 -3.36
C ALA A 243 17.20 -1.25 -4.33
N SER A 244 18.38 -1.61 -3.81
CA SER A 244 19.50 -2.11 -4.60
C SER A 244 19.14 -3.37 -5.36
N TYR A 245 18.38 -4.29 -4.74
CA TYR A 245 17.92 -5.49 -5.41
C TYR A 245 16.92 -5.18 -6.53
N ILE A 246 15.91 -4.33 -6.26
CA ILE A 246 14.90 -3.97 -7.27
C ILE A 246 15.54 -3.29 -8.49
N HIS A 247 16.50 -2.40 -8.25
CA HIS A 247 17.21 -1.67 -9.32
C HIS A 247 17.85 -2.60 -10.36
N GLN A 248 18.33 -3.78 -9.96
CA GLN A 248 18.93 -4.74 -10.88
C GLN A 248 17.98 -5.26 -11.97
N TYR A 249 16.66 -5.18 -11.74
CA TYR A 249 15.64 -5.75 -12.62
C TYR A 249 14.70 -4.72 -13.22
N ILE A 250 14.71 -3.48 -12.72
CA ILE A 250 13.81 -2.43 -13.20
C ILE A 250 14.30 -1.92 -14.55
N SER A 251 13.40 -1.85 -15.54
CA SER A 251 13.72 -1.39 -16.90
C SER A 251 12.96 -0.10 -17.28
N SER A 252 12.52 0.66 -16.28
CA SER A 252 11.75 1.90 -16.47
C SER A 252 12.69 3.07 -16.80
N ASP A 253 12.28 3.92 -17.74
CA ASP A 253 12.96 5.18 -18.10
C ASP A 253 13.05 6.19 -16.94
N THR A 254 12.04 6.15 -16.08
CA THR A 254 11.84 7.01 -14.91
C THR A 254 11.26 6.14 -13.81
N VAL A 255 11.63 6.40 -12.56
CA VAL A 255 11.12 5.67 -11.39
C VAL A 255 10.68 6.67 -10.34
N ASN A 256 9.38 6.71 -10.05
CA ASN A 256 8.86 7.42 -8.89
C ASN A 256 8.93 6.50 -7.66
N ILE A 257 9.25 7.09 -6.51
CA ILE A 257 9.34 6.35 -5.25
C ILE A 257 8.38 6.96 -4.25
N ILE A 258 7.57 6.11 -3.62
CA ILE A 258 6.70 6.48 -2.51
C ILE A 258 7.20 5.80 -1.26
N TYR A 259 7.36 6.59 -0.20
CA TYR A 259 7.56 6.08 1.15
C TYR A 259 6.22 6.02 1.88
N PHE A 260 5.77 4.82 2.23
CA PHE A 260 4.50 4.55 2.88
C PHE A 260 4.71 4.02 4.30
N HIS A 261 4.21 4.59 5.38
CA HIS A 261 3.10 5.53 5.47
C HIS A 261 3.59 6.93 5.87
N LEU A 262 2.90 7.97 5.39
CA LEU A 262 3.13 9.33 5.82
C LEU A 262 2.49 9.55 7.21
N ASP A 263 3.30 9.48 8.27
CA ASP A 263 2.88 9.66 9.67
C ASP A 263 4.04 10.27 10.48
N GLU A 264 3.77 11.32 11.27
CA GLU A 264 4.82 12.10 11.91
C GLU A 264 5.69 11.28 12.89
N PRO A 265 5.12 10.47 13.81
CA PRO A 265 5.92 9.53 14.61
C PRO A 265 6.81 8.61 13.78
N ILE A 266 6.31 8.06 12.67
CA ILE A 266 7.08 7.20 11.78
C ILE A 266 8.22 7.97 11.12
N LEU A 267 7.96 9.18 10.61
CA LEU A 267 8.97 9.98 9.93
C LEU A 267 10.16 10.35 10.83
N LYS A 268 9.95 10.49 12.15
CA LYS A 268 11.04 10.75 13.11
C LYS A 268 12.04 9.60 13.24
N LEU A 269 11.69 8.40 12.78
CA LEU A 269 12.56 7.23 12.78
C LEU A 269 13.53 7.20 11.59
N TYR A 270 13.36 8.08 10.60
CA TYR A 270 14.17 8.13 9.39
C TYR A 270 14.73 9.53 9.17
N THR A 271 15.95 9.61 8.65
CA THR A 271 16.54 10.89 8.23
C THR A 271 16.24 11.16 6.76
N TYR A 272 16.18 12.44 6.38
CA TYR A 272 16.06 12.83 4.97
C TYR A 272 17.15 12.20 4.11
N ASP A 273 18.41 12.25 4.56
CA ASP A 273 19.55 11.72 3.82
C ASP A 273 19.41 10.21 3.56
N THR A 274 18.95 9.45 4.55
CA THR A 274 18.71 8.01 4.40
C THR A 274 17.67 7.70 3.33
N LEU A 275 16.54 8.42 3.35
CA LEU A 275 15.47 8.25 2.37
C LEU A 275 15.91 8.75 0.98
N LYS A 276 16.73 9.79 0.93
CA LYS A 276 17.30 10.30 -0.32
C LYS A 276 18.29 9.30 -0.92
N GLU A 277 19.24 8.78 -0.14
CA GLU A 277 20.20 7.77 -0.58
C GLU A 277 19.49 6.51 -1.10
N THR A 278 18.46 6.05 -0.39
CA THR A 278 17.65 4.91 -0.83
C THR A 278 16.96 5.19 -2.17
N ALA A 279 16.47 6.42 -2.37
CA ALA A 279 15.84 6.82 -3.62
C ALA A 279 16.85 6.96 -4.76
N ASP A 280 18.05 7.45 -4.47
CA ASP A 280 19.12 7.66 -5.43
C ASP A 280 19.65 6.34 -6.03
N LEU A 281 19.43 5.20 -5.36
CA LEU A 281 19.75 3.86 -5.89
C LEU A 281 18.94 3.47 -7.13
N PHE A 282 17.84 4.17 -7.42
CA PHE A 282 17.02 3.94 -8.62
C PHE A 282 17.33 4.89 -9.77
N ARG A 283 18.36 5.74 -9.63
CA ARG A 283 18.81 6.68 -10.66
C ARG A 283 19.82 6.06 -11.61
#